data_AF-A0A0C2MKA1-F1
#
_entry.id   AF-A0A0C2MKA1-F1
#
_cell.length_a   1.000
_cell.length_b   1.000
_cell.length_c   1.000
_cell.angle_alpha   90.00
_cell.angle_beta   90.00
_cell.angle_gamma   90.00
#
_symmetry.space_group_name_H-M   'P 1'
#
loop_
_entity.id
_entity.type
_entity.pdbx_description
1 polymer ?
#
loop_
_entity_poly.entity_id
_entity_poly.type
_entity_poly.pdbx_seq_one_letter_code
_entity_poly.pdbx_strand_id
1 'polypeptide(L)'
;MDSSQNTDNDTRQRVKDEYITKSRSSELSVQIEAVKIVISFFSNEIDRALDYLFMQNFPKELYDELRHMSDSTANSEYSRSRRLFKTFNNGSQDDPASKIA
;
A
#
# COMPACT_ATOMS: atom_id res chain seq x y z
N MET A 1 -29.54 -24.24 3.37
CA MET A 1 -28.12 -24.63 3.19
C MET A 1 -27.41 -23.32 2.95
N ASP A 2 -26.93 -22.67 4.03
CA ASP A 2 -26.52 -21.24 4.00
C ASP A 2 -25.29 -20.99 4.89
N SER A 3 -24.50 -22.03 5.19
CA SER A 3 -23.37 -21.93 6.14
C SER A 3 -22.02 -21.62 5.49
N SER A 4 -21.88 -21.78 4.17
CA SER A 4 -20.59 -21.63 3.48
C SER A 4 -20.21 -20.18 3.18
N GLN A 5 -21.16 -19.25 3.02
CA GLN A 5 -20.83 -17.85 2.70
C GLN A 5 -20.38 -17.04 3.93
N ASN A 6 -20.72 -17.50 5.14
CA ASN A 6 -20.42 -16.74 6.37
C ASN A 6 -18.94 -16.88 6.78
N THR A 7 -18.36 -18.06 6.58
CA THR A 7 -16.95 -18.35 6.93
C THR A 7 -15.94 -17.57 6.08
N ASP A 8 -16.28 -17.34 4.82
CA ASP A 8 -15.40 -16.62 3.89
C ASP A 8 -15.32 -15.14 4.26
N ASN A 9 -16.45 -14.52 4.63
CA ASN A 9 -16.48 -13.13 5.06
C ASN A 9 -15.75 -12.90 6.40
N ASP A 10 -15.89 -13.83 7.35
CA ASP A 10 -15.16 -13.74 8.63
C ASP A 10 -13.64 -13.83 8.42
N THR A 11 -13.20 -14.74 7.53
CA THR A 11 -11.78 -14.91 7.21
C THR A 11 -11.23 -13.65 6.53
N ARG A 12 -11.97 -13.08 5.59
CA ARG A 12 -11.61 -11.83 4.92
C ARG A 12 -11.44 -10.68 5.89
N GLN A 13 -12.37 -10.52 6.82
CA GLN A 13 -12.30 -9.47 7.82
C GLN A 13 -11.06 -9.64 8.71
N ARG A 14 -10.77 -10.87 9.15
CA ARG A 14 -9.56 -11.17 9.93
C ARG A 14 -8.28 -10.80 9.19
N VAL A 15 -8.18 -11.12 7.89
CA VAL A 15 -7.01 -10.75 7.09
C VAL A 15 -6.85 -9.23 7.00
N LYS A 16 -7.95 -8.48 6.84
CA LYS A 16 -7.91 -7.00 6.86
C LYS A 16 -7.45 -6.44 8.20
N ASP A 17 -7.99 -6.96 9.30
CA ASP A 17 -7.65 -6.50 10.66
C ASP A 17 -6.20 -6.84 11.03
N GLU A 18 -5.75 -8.04 10.67
CA GLU A 18 -4.37 -8.48 10.87
C GLU A 18 -3.40 -7.61 10.07
N TYR A 19 -3.74 -7.28 8.83
CA TYR A 19 -2.95 -6.37 8.01
C TYR A 19 -2.82 -4.98 8.65
N ILE A 20 -3.94 -4.37 9.07
CA ILE A 20 -3.91 -3.04 9.70
C ILE A 20 -3.03 -3.07 10.96
N THR A 21 -3.15 -4.13 11.76
CA THR A 21 -2.39 -4.28 13.00
C THR A 21 -0.89 -4.45 12.71
N LYS A 22 -0.53 -5.40 11.85
CA LYS A 22 0.88 -5.71 11.53
C LYS A 22 1.56 -4.60 10.73
N SER A 23 0.83 -3.83 9.92
CA SER A 23 1.38 -2.69 9.17
C SER A 23 1.84 -1.54 10.05
N ARG A 24 1.36 -1.48 11.30
CA ARG A 24 1.77 -0.50 12.32
C ARG A 24 2.95 -0.97 13.17
N SER A 25 3.43 -2.21 12.98
CA SER A 25 4.62 -2.71 13.67
C SER A 25 5.85 -1.88 13.29
N SER A 26 6.83 -1.73 14.17
CA SER A 26 8.14 -1.15 13.83
C SER A 26 9.07 -2.15 13.14
N GLU A 27 8.71 -3.44 13.13
CA GLU A 27 9.54 -4.49 12.55
C GLU A 27 9.26 -4.66 11.06
N LEU A 28 10.28 -4.41 10.22
CA LEU A 28 10.17 -4.48 8.76
C LEU A 28 9.74 -5.88 8.27
N SER A 29 10.25 -6.95 8.89
CA SER A 29 9.87 -8.33 8.55
C SER A 29 8.37 -8.59 8.73
N VAL A 30 7.80 -8.09 9.83
CA VAL A 30 6.37 -8.21 10.15
C VAL A 30 5.52 -7.42 9.14
N GLN A 31 5.96 -6.21 8.77
CA GLN A 31 5.28 -5.41 7.76
C GLN A 31 5.29 -6.07 6.38
N ILE A 32 6.43 -6.65 5.96
CA ILE A 32 6.56 -7.37 4.69
C ILE A 32 5.64 -8.58 4.67
N GLU A 33 5.58 -9.35 5.76
CA GLU A 33 4.70 -10.51 5.87
C GLU A 33 3.23 -10.10 5.74
N ALA A 34 2.80 -9.03 6.41
CA ALA A 34 1.44 -8.52 6.32
C ALA A 34 1.03 -8.16 4.89
N VAL A 35 1.91 -7.47 4.15
CA VAL A 35 1.67 -7.11 2.74
C VAL A 35 1.60 -8.35 1.86
N LYS A 36 2.50 -9.33 2.05
CA LYS A 36 2.48 -10.60 1.30
C LYS A 36 1.17 -11.35 1.49
N ILE A 37 0.69 -11.44 2.73
CA ILE A 37 -0.56 -12.14 3.07
C ILE A 37 -1.74 -11.46 2.37
N VAL A 38 -1.88 -10.13 2.50
CA VAL A 38 -2.99 -9.39 1.86
C VAL A 38 -2.96 -9.51 0.35
N ILE A 39 -1.80 -9.28 -0.28
CA ILE A 39 -1.69 -9.37 -1.74
C ILE A 39 -2.03 -10.78 -2.21
N SER A 40 -1.55 -11.82 -1.51
CA SER A 40 -1.84 -13.21 -1.89
C SER A 40 -3.33 -13.52 -1.74
N PHE A 41 -3.92 -13.13 -0.62
CA PHE A 41 -5.30 -13.43 -0.26
C PHE A 41 -6.31 -12.72 -1.19
N PHE A 42 -6.01 -11.50 -1.62
CA PHE A 42 -6.89 -10.70 -2.46
C PHE A 42 -6.40 -10.53 -3.91
N SER A 43 -5.43 -11.34 -4.33
CA SER A 43 -4.75 -11.23 -5.64
C SER A 43 -5.68 -11.21 -6.85
N ASN A 44 -6.83 -11.88 -6.75
CA ASN A 44 -7.79 -12.03 -7.85
C ASN A 44 -9.01 -11.09 -7.72
N GLU A 45 -8.95 -10.13 -6.80
CA GLU A 45 -10.09 -9.28 -6.47
C GLU A 45 -9.84 -7.83 -6.82
N ILE A 46 -10.82 -7.23 -7.49
CA ILE A 46 -10.84 -5.80 -7.77
C ILE A 46 -11.88 -5.19 -6.83
N ASP A 47 -11.42 -4.81 -5.63
CA ASP A 47 -12.24 -4.16 -4.61
C ASP A 47 -11.63 -2.80 -4.24
N ARG A 48 -12.28 -1.72 -4.67
CA ARG A 48 -11.83 -0.35 -4.39
C ARG A 48 -11.73 -0.04 -2.90
N ALA A 49 -12.58 -0.65 -2.07
CA ALA A 49 -12.54 -0.43 -0.63
C ALA A 49 -11.30 -1.10 -0.03
N LEU A 50 -10.93 -2.28 -0.54
CA LEU A 50 -9.69 -2.94 -0.16
C LEU A 50 -8.46 -2.14 -0.64
N ASP A 51 -8.46 -1.66 -1.88
CA ASP A 51 -7.38 -0.83 -2.42
C ASP A 51 -7.15 0.41 -1.54
N TYR A 52 -8.23 1.07 -1.14
CA TYR A 52 -8.18 2.23 -0.25
C TYR A 52 -7.63 1.87 1.13
N LEU A 53 -8.08 0.76 1.71
CA LEU A 53 -7.61 0.27 3.00
C LEU A 53 -6.10 -0.06 2.96
N PHE A 54 -5.65 -0.71 1.88
CA PHE A 54 -4.24 -1.01 1.64
C PHE A 54 -3.40 0.25 1.52
N MET A 55 -3.85 1.22 0.70
CA MET A 55 -3.14 2.48 0.54
C MET A 55 -3.06 3.30 1.83
N GLN A 56 -4.15 3.38 2.60
CA GLN A 56 -4.18 4.15 3.85
C GLN A 56 -3.32 3.55 4.95
N ASN A 57 -3.19 2.23 4.99
CA ASN A 57 -2.45 1.52 6.04
C ASN A 57 -1.13 0.96 5.51
N PHE A 58 -0.64 1.44 4.36
CA PHE A 58 0.59 0.92 3.80
C PHE A 58 1.74 1.09 4.81
N PRO A 59 2.51 0.02 5.10
CA PRO A 59 3.47 0.05 6.19
C PRO A 59 4.59 1.07 5.95
N LYS A 60 4.81 1.96 6.92
CA LYS A 60 5.71 3.10 6.78
C LYS A 60 7.18 2.67 6.62
N GLU A 61 7.66 1.77 7.48
CA GLU A 61 9.08 1.35 7.43
C GLU A 61 9.39 0.64 6.11
N LEU A 62 8.45 -0.18 5.60
CA LEU A 62 8.55 -0.79 4.28
C LEU A 62 8.53 0.26 3.17
N TYR A 63 7.68 1.29 3.27
CA TYR A 63 7.68 2.39 2.31
C TYR A 63 9.02 3.14 2.29
N ASP A 64 9.55 3.47 3.46
CA ASP A 64 10.81 4.19 3.61
C ASP A 64 11.99 3.36 3.08
N GLU A 65 12.00 2.05 3.33
CA GLU A 65 12.99 1.13 2.78
C GLU A 65 12.91 1.05 1.25
N LEU A 66 11.70 0.89 0.69
CA LEU A 66 11.49 0.88 -0.76
C LEU A 66 11.91 2.21 -1.40
N ARG A 67 11.64 3.32 -0.73
CA ARG A 67 12.06 4.64 -1.19
C ARG A 67 13.59 4.78 -1.17
N HIS A 68 14.24 4.38 -0.08
CA HIS A 68 15.70 4.39 0.04
C HIS A 68 16.37 3.50 -1.02
N MET A 69 15.81 2.31 -1.28
CA MET A 69 16.24 1.48 -2.39
C MET A 69 16.05 2.20 -3.73
N SER A 70 14.91 2.84 -3.97
CA SER A 70 14.64 3.53 -5.24
C SER A 70 15.56 4.75 -5.49
N ASP A 71 15.97 5.43 -4.42
CA ASP A 71 16.87 6.58 -4.49
C ASP A 71 18.35 6.14 -4.63
N SER A 72 18.74 5.02 -4.01
CA SER A 72 20.09 4.43 -4.17
C SER A 72 20.27 3.72 -5.52
N THR A 73 19.21 3.18 -6.11
CA THR A 73 19.24 2.51 -7.45
C THR A 73 19.17 3.49 -8.62
N ALA A 74 19.23 4.81 -8.38
CA ALA A 74 19.33 5.84 -9.42
C ALA A 74 20.61 5.71 -10.29
N ASN A 75 21.47 4.72 -10.03
CA ASN A 75 22.69 4.45 -10.79
C ASN A 75 22.64 3.22 -11.72
N SER A 76 21.63 2.34 -11.68
CA SER A 76 21.48 1.32 -12.74
C SER A 76 20.07 0.67 -12.79
N GLU A 77 19.45 0.76 -13.97
CA GLU A 77 18.45 -0.18 -14.52
C GLU A 77 17.02 -0.30 -13.94
N TYR A 78 16.58 0.45 -12.92
CA TYR A 78 15.20 0.35 -12.39
C TYR A 78 14.26 1.52 -12.76
N SER A 79 14.39 2.08 -13.96
CA SER A 79 13.64 3.27 -14.39
C SER A 79 12.16 3.03 -14.74
N ARG A 80 11.67 1.79 -14.70
CA ARG A 80 10.26 1.47 -15.06
C ARG A 80 9.26 1.73 -13.92
N SER A 81 9.67 1.59 -12.66
CA SER A 81 8.79 1.74 -11.49
C SER A 81 8.51 3.21 -11.11
N ARG A 82 9.32 4.16 -11.59
CA ARG A 82 9.18 5.60 -11.28
C ARG A 82 7.85 6.23 -11.72
N ARG A 83 7.13 5.62 -12.68
CA ARG A 83 5.83 6.16 -13.12
C ARG A 83 4.73 5.99 -12.07
N LEU A 84 4.74 4.90 -11.32
CA LEU A 84 3.68 4.63 -10.34
C LEU A 84 3.76 5.60 -9.15
N PHE A 85 4.97 5.90 -8.66
CA PHE A 85 5.17 6.79 -7.50
C PHE A 85 4.83 8.27 -7.76
N LYS A 86 5.04 8.77 -8.99
CA LYS A 86 4.72 10.17 -9.32
C LYS A 86 3.22 10.46 -9.33
N THR A 87 2.40 9.50 -9.72
CA THR A 87 0.94 9.62 -9.69
C THR A 87 0.36 9.68 -8.28
N PHE A 88 1.03 9.11 -7.28
CA PHE A 88 0.56 9.14 -5.88
C PHE A 88 0.90 10.45 -5.16
N ASN A 89 1.92 11.19 -5.59
CA ASN A 89 2.44 12.35 -4.85
C ASN A 89 2.08 13.72 -5.46
N ASN A 90 1.36 13.76 -6.59
CA ASN A 90 0.98 15.00 -7.27
C ASN A 90 -0.46 15.44 -6.96
N GLY A 91 -0.82 15.41 -5.68
CA GLY A 91 -1.92 16.22 -5.15
C GLY A 91 -1.35 17.49 -4.51
N SER A 92 -1.54 18.63 -5.19
CA SER A 92 -1.34 19.99 -4.68
C SER A 92 0.10 20.51 -4.53
N GLN A 93 0.65 21.06 -5.61
CA GLN A 93 1.19 22.42 -5.59
C GLN A 93 1.60 22.81 -7.01
N ASP A 94 0.80 23.66 -7.65
CA ASP A 94 1.28 24.69 -8.58
C ASP A 94 0.07 25.53 -9.01
N ASP A 95 -0.16 26.62 -8.29
CA ASP A 95 -0.82 27.79 -8.89
C ASP A 95 -0.01 29.05 -8.55
N PRO A 96 0.94 29.44 -9.41
CA PRO A 96 1.70 30.67 -9.25
C PRO A 96 0.90 31.87 -9.80
N ALA A 97 -0.26 32.17 -9.20
CA ALA A 97 -1.08 33.31 -9.61
C ALA A 97 -1.76 34.01 -8.42
N SER A 98 -0.98 34.51 -7.46
CA SER A 98 -1.39 35.64 -6.60
C SER A 98 -0.19 36.36 -6.01
N LYS A 99 0.60 36.96 -6.91
CA LYS A 99 1.35 38.18 -6.62
C LYS A 99 1.05 39.16 -7.75
N ILE A 100 -0.07 39.86 -7.64
CA ILE A 100 -0.31 41.05 -8.46
C ILE A 100 -0.92 42.11 -7.55
N ALA A 101 -0.18 43.22 -7.48
CA ALA A 101 -0.56 44.60 -7.14
C ALA A 101 -1.19 44.86 -5.77
#